data_AF-A0A7H4MJK7-F1
#
_entry.id   AF-A0A7H4MJK7-F1
#
_cell.length_a   1.000
_cell.length_b   1.000
_cell.length_c   1.000
_cell.angle_alpha   90.00
_cell.angle_beta   90.00
_cell.angle_gamma   90.00
#
_symmetry.space_group_name_H-M   'P 1'
#
loop_
_entity.id
_entity.type
_entity.pdbx_description
1 polymer ?
#
loop_
_entity_poly.entity_id
_entity_poly.type
_entity_poly.pdbx_seq_one_letter_code
_entity_poly.pdbx_strand_id
1 'polypeptide(L)'
;MSMPAATGRRTTGVWQQNVFAYYLSIACNHCEDPACTKVCPSGAMHKRDDGFVVVNEAVCIGCRYCHMACPYGAPQYNADKGHMTKCDGCHERVAEGKKPICVESCPLRALDFGPIAELRAKHGQLAAVAPLPRRILPGRVSLLNLTPMPGRVAIPPVIWQIQRRCEMGSGWHEWPLVLFTVLGQCVVGATLVSGLGWLSLTNQREAQQRLVRSMFFIWLLMGIGFLASVMHLGSPLRAFNSLNRVGASALSNEIASGALFFAVGGFWWLLAVLGKMRRRWVKSGW
;
A
#
# COMPACT_ATOMS: atom_id res chain seq x y z
N MET A 1 -0.44 -25.46 26.25
CA MET A 1 0.59 -24.46 26.60
C MET A 1 1.94 -25.14 26.63
N SER A 2 2.64 -25.17 25.50
CA SER A 2 4.00 -25.70 25.37
C SER A 2 4.94 -24.51 25.24
N MET A 3 5.74 -24.26 26.28
CA MET A 3 6.78 -23.23 26.24
C MET A 3 7.84 -23.59 25.20
N PRO A 4 8.32 -22.64 24.37
CA PRO A 4 9.43 -22.90 23.47
C PRO A 4 10.71 -23.11 24.29
N ALA A 5 11.46 -24.15 23.94
CA ALA A 5 12.63 -24.63 24.65
C ALA A 5 13.65 -23.52 24.94
N ALA A 6 13.88 -23.24 26.22
CA ALA A 6 15.00 -22.45 26.69
C ALA A 6 16.29 -23.30 26.63
N THR A 7 17.14 -22.99 25.64
CA THR A 7 18.54 -22.57 25.85
C THR A 7 19.39 -23.39 26.84
N GLY A 8 19.65 -24.66 26.51
CA GLY A 8 20.55 -25.49 27.30
C GLY A 8 20.54 -26.97 26.93
N ARG A 9 21.66 -27.54 26.46
CA ARG A 9 21.82 -29.01 26.33
C ARG A 9 22.83 -29.52 27.38
N ARG A 10 22.40 -30.44 28.26
CA ARG A 10 23.27 -31.16 29.21
C ARG A 10 23.93 -32.33 28.47
N THR A 11 25.13 -32.14 27.95
CA THR A 11 25.93 -33.26 27.39
C THR A 11 26.99 -33.78 28.36
N THR A 12 27.35 -33.00 29.39
CA THR A 12 28.43 -33.35 30.36
C THR A 12 28.15 -32.90 31.81
N GLY A 13 26.89 -32.65 32.17
CA GLY A 13 26.53 -32.09 33.49
C GLY A 13 26.61 -30.56 33.58
N VAL A 14 27.16 -29.89 32.56
CA VAL A 14 27.19 -28.43 32.41
C VAL A 14 26.17 -27.97 31.36
N TRP A 15 25.53 -26.82 31.57
CA TRP A 15 24.60 -26.21 30.63
C TRP A 15 25.36 -25.49 29.50
N GLN A 16 25.14 -25.88 28.24
CA GLN A 16 25.64 -25.13 27.08
C GLN A 16 24.56 -24.23 26.48
N GLN A 17 24.84 -22.93 26.40
CA GLN A 17 24.00 -21.92 25.77
C GLN A 17 24.21 -21.92 24.24
N ASN A 18 23.12 -21.97 23.48
CA ASN A 18 23.12 -21.94 22.01
C ASN A 18 22.47 -20.66 21.44
N VAL A 19 22.44 -19.60 22.24
CA VAL A 19 21.89 -18.30 21.85
C VAL A 19 22.88 -17.59 20.92
N PHE A 20 22.39 -17.13 19.77
CA PHE A 20 23.15 -16.32 18.82
C PHE A 20 22.40 -15.00 18.57
N ALA A 21 23.15 -13.89 18.59
CA ALA A 21 22.64 -12.56 18.31
C ALA A 21 23.63 -11.84 17.39
N TYR A 22 23.09 -10.98 16.53
CA TYR A 22 23.86 -10.12 15.64
C TYR A 22 23.11 -8.81 15.45
N TYR A 23 23.87 -7.76 15.15
CA TYR A 23 23.31 -6.46 14.84
C TYR A 23 23.08 -6.35 13.35
N LEU A 24 21.95 -5.75 12.99
CA LEU A 24 21.50 -5.58 11.62
C LEU A 24 21.15 -4.11 11.41
N SER A 25 21.91 -3.42 10.56
CA SER A 25 21.52 -2.10 10.07
C SER A 25 20.59 -2.29 8.88
N ILE A 26 19.39 -1.71 8.93
CA ILE A 26 18.42 -1.80 7.83
C ILE A 26 17.91 -0.42 7.47
N ALA A 27 17.85 -0.16 6.16
CA ALA A 27 17.28 1.02 5.56
C ALA A 27 16.36 0.63 4.38
N CYS A 28 15.88 1.60 3.61
CA CYS A 28 15.22 1.31 2.33
C CYS A 28 16.24 0.64 1.40
N ASN A 29 15.85 -0.47 0.79
CA ASN A 29 16.73 -1.21 -0.12
C ASN A 29 16.79 -0.64 -1.54
N HIS A 30 16.05 0.43 -1.85
CA HIS A 30 15.93 0.99 -3.21
C HIS A 30 15.81 -0.10 -4.29
N CYS A 31 14.82 -0.99 -4.09
CA CYS A 31 14.70 -2.24 -4.84
C CYS A 31 14.66 -2.01 -6.36
N GLU A 32 15.21 -2.96 -7.11
CA GLU A 32 15.13 -2.93 -8.57
C GLU A 32 13.70 -2.89 -9.08
N ASP A 33 12.86 -3.74 -8.46
CA ASP A 33 11.45 -3.89 -8.71
C ASP A 33 10.63 -3.50 -7.46
N PRO A 34 10.46 -2.18 -7.21
CA PRO A 34 9.96 -1.70 -5.93
C PRO A 34 8.44 -1.80 -5.84
N ALA A 35 7.95 -2.72 -5.02
CA ALA A 35 6.52 -2.92 -4.74
C ALA A 35 5.81 -1.61 -4.32
N CYS A 36 6.47 -0.76 -3.53
CA CYS A 36 5.93 0.53 -3.09
C CYS A 36 5.60 1.49 -4.23
N THR A 37 6.30 1.43 -5.38
CA THR A 37 5.99 2.25 -6.55
C THR A 37 4.82 1.70 -7.33
N LYS A 38 4.71 0.37 -7.45
CA LYS A 38 3.63 -0.30 -8.19
C LYS A 38 2.26 -0.01 -7.59
N VAL A 39 2.17 -0.05 -6.26
CA VAL A 39 0.90 0.17 -5.53
C VAL A 39 0.53 1.64 -5.36
N CYS A 40 1.45 2.59 -5.64
CA CYS A 40 1.19 3.99 -5.38
C CYS A 40 0.19 4.55 -6.41
N PRO A 41 -1.03 4.95 -6.00
CA PRO A 41 -2.05 5.44 -6.93
C PRO A 41 -1.71 6.83 -7.47
N SER A 42 -1.04 7.66 -6.67
CA SER A 42 -0.73 9.03 -7.05
C SER A 42 0.52 9.20 -7.90
N GLY A 43 1.31 8.14 -8.04
CA GLY A 43 2.64 8.21 -8.66
C GLY A 43 3.68 8.95 -7.81
N ALA A 44 3.38 9.30 -6.56
CA ALA A 44 4.34 9.97 -5.68
C ALA A 44 5.59 9.10 -5.41
N MET A 45 5.41 7.79 -5.22
CA MET A 45 6.51 6.83 -5.12
C MET A 45 7.00 6.48 -6.52
N HIS A 46 8.25 6.80 -6.82
CA HIS A 46 8.87 6.54 -8.12
C HIS A 46 10.33 6.12 -7.96
N LYS A 47 10.87 5.46 -8.99
CA LYS A 47 12.28 5.13 -9.10
C LYS A 47 12.92 6.11 -10.09
N ARG A 48 13.99 6.76 -9.66
CA ARG A 48 14.79 7.67 -10.48
C ARG A 48 15.76 6.87 -11.36
N ASP A 49 16.34 7.53 -12.34
CA ASP A 49 17.29 6.92 -13.29
C ASP A 49 18.59 6.46 -12.62
N ASP A 50 18.98 7.13 -11.53
CA ASP A 50 20.11 6.77 -10.66
C ASP A 50 19.85 5.51 -9.80
N GLY A 51 18.65 4.94 -9.89
CA GLY A 51 18.23 3.74 -9.15
C GLY A 51 17.61 4.04 -7.78
N PHE A 52 17.64 5.29 -7.30
CA PHE A 52 17.00 5.63 -6.03
C PHE A 52 15.48 5.67 -6.18
N VAL A 53 14.82 4.78 -5.44
CA VAL A 53 13.39 4.92 -5.15
C VAL A 53 13.19 6.11 -4.20
N VAL A 54 12.32 7.06 -4.49
CA VAL A 54 12.06 8.24 -3.64
C VAL A 54 10.56 8.57 -3.59
N VAL A 55 10.17 9.51 -2.72
CA VAL A 55 8.79 9.99 -2.60
C VAL A 55 8.73 11.46 -3.00
N ASN A 56 7.82 11.80 -3.92
CA ASN A 56 7.45 13.17 -4.19
C ASN A 56 6.37 13.62 -3.19
N GLU A 57 6.78 14.38 -2.17
CA GLU A 57 5.90 14.87 -1.12
C GLU A 57 4.78 15.79 -1.66
N ALA A 58 5.03 16.54 -2.74
CA ALA A 58 4.03 17.45 -3.34
C ALA A 58 2.86 16.71 -4.01
N VAL A 59 3.07 15.45 -4.41
CA VAL A 59 2.04 14.61 -5.05
C VAL A 59 1.45 13.57 -4.08
N CYS A 60 2.16 13.27 -2.99
CA CYS A 60 1.77 12.25 -2.02
C CYS A 60 0.44 12.59 -1.34
N ILE A 61 -0.52 11.65 -1.36
CA ILE A 61 -1.82 11.81 -0.69
C ILE A 61 -1.88 11.16 0.70
N GLY A 62 -0.78 10.55 1.16
CA GLY A 62 -0.73 9.91 2.48
C GLY A 62 -1.61 8.66 2.61
N CYS A 63 -1.89 7.93 1.51
CA CYS A 63 -2.77 6.75 1.51
C CYS A 63 -2.19 5.48 2.16
N ARG A 64 -0.90 5.48 2.55
CA ARG A 64 -0.21 4.37 3.24
C ARG A 64 -0.09 3.03 2.49
N TYR A 65 -0.58 2.90 1.26
CA TYR A 65 -0.44 1.69 0.45
C TYR A 65 1.02 1.23 0.28
N CYS A 66 1.95 2.17 0.12
CA CYS A 66 3.37 1.84 0.01
C CYS A 66 3.96 1.22 1.29
N HIS A 67 3.45 1.57 2.47
CA HIS A 67 3.83 0.94 3.74
C HIS A 67 3.34 -0.51 3.78
N MET A 68 2.07 -0.73 3.45
CA MET A 68 1.45 -2.07 3.42
C MET A 68 2.13 -3.01 2.42
N ALA A 69 2.55 -2.49 1.26
CA ALA A 69 3.18 -3.29 0.23
C ALA A 69 4.68 -3.54 0.44
N CYS A 70 5.36 -2.77 1.30
CA CYS A 70 6.81 -2.92 1.47
C CYS A 70 7.13 -4.07 2.44
N PRO A 71 7.79 -5.15 1.99
CA PRO A 71 8.11 -6.28 2.86
C PRO A 71 9.14 -5.93 3.96
N TYR A 72 9.86 -4.83 3.75
CA TYR A 72 10.85 -4.29 4.68
C TYR A 72 10.28 -3.23 5.62
N GLY A 73 9.04 -2.78 5.41
CA GLY A 73 8.45 -1.68 6.19
C GLY A 73 9.21 -0.36 6.06
N ALA A 74 9.88 -0.11 4.93
CA ALA A 74 10.73 1.07 4.77
C ALA A 74 9.96 2.40 4.68
N PRO A 75 8.79 2.48 4.00
CA PRO A 75 7.94 3.68 4.04
C PRO A 75 7.22 3.82 5.38
N GLN A 76 7.25 5.02 5.93
CA GLN A 76 6.61 5.37 7.19
C GLN A 76 5.71 6.59 6.97
N TYR A 77 4.60 6.67 7.69
CA TYR A 77 3.69 7.80 7.59
C TYR A 77 4.14 8.90 8.57
N ASN A 78 4.30 10.13 8.07
CA ASN A 78 4.54 11.30 8.90
C ASN A 78 3.21 12.04 9.08
N ALA A 79 2.69 12.05 10.31
CA ALA A 79 1.40 12.65 10.64
C ALA A 79 1.40 14.18 10.51
N ASP A 80 2.49 14.83 10.90
CA ASP A 80 2.63 16.30 10.84
C ASP A 80 2.61 16.80 9.40
N LYS A 81 3.26 16.05 8.49
CA LYS A 81 3.27 16.37 7.05
C LYS A 81 2.03 15.87 6.31
N GLY A 82 1.33 14.87 6.84
CA GLY A 82 0.27 14.17 6.11
C GLY A 82 0.75 13.28 4.96
N HIS A 83 2.05 12.99 4.86
CA HIS A 83 2.67 12.28 3.73
C HIS A 83 3.44 11.04 4.19
N MET A 84 3.75 10.18 3.22
CA MET A 84 4.71 9.09 3.43
C MET A 84 6.13 9.63 3.31
N THR A 85 7.01 9.20 4.22
CA THR A 85 8.45 9.47 4.22
C THR A 85 9.22 8.15 4.19
N LYS A 86 10.48 8.19 3.73
CA LYS A 86 11.40 7.05 3.73
C LYS A 86 12.82 7.53 3.47
N CYS A 87 13.80 6.65 3.71
CA CYS A 87 15.16 6.85 3.22
C CYS A 87 15.14 7.15 1.71
N ASP A 88 15.83 8.22 1.35
CA ASP A 88 16.02 8.74 -0.01
C ASP A 88 17.37 8.32 -0.61
N GLY A 89 18.17 7.56 0.15
CA GLY A 89 19.52 7.14 -0.22
C GLY A 89 20.55 8.26 -0.12
N CYS A 90 20.22 9.38 0.53
CA CYS A 90 21.01 10.61 0.50
C CYS A 90 21.38 11.02 -0.94
N HIS A 91 20.42 10.90 -1.86
CA HIS A 91 20.65 11.08 -3.30
C HIS A 91 21.33 12.41 -3.65
N GLU A 92 21.03 13.50 -2.92
CA GLU A 92 21.71 14.78 -3.07
C GLU A 92 23.21 14.71 -2.75
N ARG A 93 23.59 14.04 -1.65
CA ARG A 93 25.01 13.81 -1.30
C ARG A 93 25.71 12.97 -2.35
N VAL A 94 25.03 11.94 -2.84
CA VAL A 94 25.59 11.02 -3.84
C VAL A 94 25.82 11.75 -5.16
N ALA A 95 24.95 12.68 -5.55
CA ALA A 95 25.16 13.53 -6.71
C ALA A 95 26.40 14.43 -6.59
N GLU A 96 26.80 14.81 -5.37
CA GLU A 96 28.05 15.53 -5.07
C GLU A 96 29.28 14.60 -4.97
N GLY A 97 29.14 13.32 -5.27
CA GLY A 97 30.21 12.32 -5.14
C GLY A 97 30.52 11.91 -3.69
N LYS A 98 29.70 12.33 -2.72
CA LYS A 98 29.83 11.93 -1.31
C LYS A 98 29.09 10.60 -1.06
N LYS A 99 29.51 9.89 -0.02
CA LYS A 99 28.77 8.70 0.44
C LYS A 99 27.48 9.11 1.19
N PRO A 100 26.47 8.24 1.24
CA PRO A 100 25.33 8.44 2.13
C PRO A 100 25.79 8.61 3.58
N ILE A 101 25.08 9.45 4.35
CA ILE A 101 25.55 9.86 5.67
C ILE A 101 25.72 8.68 6.62
N CYS A 102 24.83 7.68 6.56
CA CYS A 102 24.92 6.49 7.40
C CYS A 102 26.16 5.63 7.10
N VAL A 103 26.64 5.66 5.85
CA VAL A 103 27.83 4.92 5.41
C VAL A 103 29.09 5.66 5.86
N GLU A 104 29.13 6.97 5.64
CA GLU A 104 30.25 7.82 6.02
C GLU A 104 30.43 7.89 7.54
N SER A 105 29.33 7.96 8.29
CA SER A 105 29.35 8.05 9.75
C SER A 105 29.53 6.70 10.45
N CYS A 106 29.65 5.59 9.73
CA CYS A 106 29.68 4.26 10.33
C CYS A 106 31.01 4.05 11.11
N PRO A 107 30.98 4.03 12.47
CA PRO A 107 32.22 3.98 13.26
C PRO A 107 32.96 2.66 13.07
N LEU A 108 32.22 1.57 12.86
CA LEU A 108 32.75 0.23 12.64
C LEU A 108 33.13 -0.03 11.18
N ARG A 109 32.89 0.92 10.26
CA ARG A 109 33.07 0.76 8.81
C ARG A 109 32.40 -0.52 8.27
N ALA A 110 31.26 -0.88 8.87
CA ALA A 110 30.46 -2.05 8.52
C ALA A 110 29.52 -1.80 7.31
N LEU A 111 29.41 -0.54 6.88
CA LEU A 111 28.56 -0.12 5.77
C LEU A 111 29.44 0.36 4.62
N ASP A 112 29.08 0.01 3.39
CA ASP A 112 29.77 0.48 2.18
C ASP A 112 28.73 0.89 1.11
N PHE A 113 29.16 1.71 0.16
CA PHE A 113 28.32 2.25 -0.92
C PHE A 113 29.11 2.36 -2.23
N GLY A 114 28.46 2.13 -3.37
CA GLY A 114 29.05 1.90 -4.69
C GLY A 114 28.24 0.93 -5.59
N PRO A 115 28.68 0.69 -6.83
CA PRO A 115 28.00 -0.25 -7.73
C PRO A 115 27.91 -1.67 -7.15
N ILE A 116 26.76 -2.32 -7.31
CA ILE A 116 26.51 -3.64 -6.69
C ILE A 116 27.49 -4.73 -7.15
N ALA A 117 28.00 -4.62 -8.38
CA ALA A 117 28.98 -5.57 -8.92
C ALA A 117 30.30 -5.49 -8.15
N GLU A 118 30.82 -4.29 -7.91
CA GLU A 118 32.06 -4.04 -7.17
C GLU A 118 31.95 -4.51 -5.72
N LEU A 119 30.80 -4.24 -5.10
CA LEU A 119 30.57 -4.63 -3.71
C LEU A 119 30.43 -6.13 -3.52
N ARG A 120 29.88 -6.83 -4.51
CA ARG A 120 29.83 -8.30 -4.50
C ARG A 120 31.20 -8.91 -4.73
N ALA A 121 32.04 -8.29 -5.56
CA ALA A 121 33.42 -8.72 -5.74
C ALA A 121 34.23 -8.53 -4.44
N LYS A 122 34.02 -7.42 -3.73
CA LYS A 122 34.75 -7.09 -2.49
C LYS A 122 34.28 -7.88 -1.27
N HIS A 123 32.98 -8.05 -1.09
CA HIS A 123 32.37 -8.53 0.16
C HIS A 123 31.61 -9.86 0.02
N GLY A 124 31.58 -10.44 -1.19
CA GLY A 124 30.85 -11.67 -1.48
C GLY A 124 29.39 -11.46 -1.86
N GLN A 125 28.65 -12.57 -2.02
CA GLN A 125 27.31 -12.57 -2.60
C GLN A 125 26.15 -12.69 -1.60
N LEU A 126 26.43 -12.58 -0.29
CA LEU A 126 25.37 -12.69 0.71
C LEU A 126 24.32 -11.59 0.49
N ALA A 127 23.09 -12.00 0.25
CA ALA A 127 22.01 -11.09 -0.16
C ALA A 127 20.72 -11.29 0.66
N ALA A 128 20.80 -12.06 1.74
CA ALA A 128 19.71 -12.31 2.67
C ALA A 128 20.29 -12.64 4.04
N VAL A 129 19.70 -12.02 5.07
CA VAL A 129 20.00 -12.29 6.48
C VAL A 129 18.67 -12.50 7.16
N ALA A 130 18.55 -13.51 8.03
CA ALA A 130 17.35 -13.67 8.84
C ALA A 130 17.14 -12.41 9.73
N PRO A 131 15.95 -12.14 10.26
CA PRO A 131 14.64 -12.64 9.84
C PRO A 131 14.11 -11.92 8.59
N LEU A 132 14.95 -11.21 7.83
CA LEU A 132 14.46 -10.45 6.68
C LEU A 132 13.89 -11.38 5.59
N PRO A 133 12.85 -10.92 4.86
CA PRO A 133 12.32 -11.66 3.72
C PRO A 133 13.43 -12.00 2.74
N ARG A 134 13.49 -13.27 2.32
CA ARG A 134 14.38 -13.69 1.23
C ARG A 134 14.02 -12.92 -0.05
N ARG A 135 14.99 -12.76 -0.95
CA ARG A 135 14.81 -12.17 -2.27
C ARG A 135 13.76 -12.97 -3.05
N ILE A 136 12.51 -12.53 -3.05
CA ILE A 136 11.41 -13.16 -3.80
C ILE A 136 11.30 -12.61 -5.24
N LEU A 137 12.05 -11.55 -5.59
CA LEU A 137 12.00 -10.94 -6.93
C LEU A 137 13.40 -10.82 -7.59
N PRO A 138 13.55 -11.15 -8.88
CA PRO A 138 14.80 -11.03 -9.62
C PRO A 138 15.05 -9.55 -9.96
N GLY A 139 16.06 -8.93 -9.34
CA GLY A 139 16.43 -7.57 -9.69
C GLY A 139 17.65 -7.02 -8.95
N ARG A 140 18.45 -6.19 -9.64
CA ARG A 140 19.68 -5.54 -9.14
C ARG A 140 19.37 -4.52 -8.05
N VAL A 141 19.60 -4.90 -6.80
CA VAL A 141 19.49 -3.96 -5.67
C VAL A 141 20.76 -3.12 -5.62
N SER A 142 20.63 -1.80 -5.75
CA SER A 142 21.65 -0.88 -5.25
C SER A 142 21.49 -0.73 -3.74
N LEU A 143 22.24 -1.57 -3.03
CA LEU A 143 22.89 -1.33 -1.74
C LEU A 143 22.13 -1.28 -0.40
N LEU A 144 22.38 -2.33 0.39
CA LEU A 144 23.25 -2.28 1.59
C LEU A 144 23.90 -3.68 1.67
N ASN A 145 25.21 -3.83 1.43
CA ASN A 145 25.85 -5.12 1.67
C ASN A 145 26.20 -5.19 3.15
N LEU A 146 25.41 -5.97 3.88
CA LEU A 146 25.74 -6.32 5.25
C LEU A 146 26.89 -7.29 5.19
N THR A 147 28.09 -6.86 5.52
CA THR A 147 29.17 -7.79 5.83
C THR A 147 28.86 -8.41 7.19
N PRO A 148 28.36 -9.66 7.28
CA PRO A 148 28.40 -10.35 8.56
C PRO A 148 29.87 -10.52 8.94
N MET A 149 30.18 -10.30 10.21
CA MET A 149 31.48 -10.66 10.76
C MET A 149 31.72 -12.16 10.54
N PRO A 150 32.96 -12.61 10.31
CA PRO A 150 33.26 -14.02 10.05
C PRO A 150 32.97 -14.84 11.30
N GLY A 151 31.83 -15.53 11.32
CA GLY A 151 31.40 -16.36 12.43
C GLY A 151 30.23 -17.27 12.05
N ARG A 152 30.57 -18.50 11.63
CA ARG A 152 29.72 -19.71 11.45
C ARG A 152 28.29 -19.49 10.95
N VAL A 153 28.13 -19.71 9.65
CA VAL A 153 26.87 -20.00 8.97
C VAL A 153 26.36 -21.38 9.39
N ALA A 154 25.24 -21.42 10.13
CA ALA A 154 24.19 -22.44 10.07
C ALA A 154 23.10 -22.12 11.10
N ILE A 155 22.04 -21.39 10.69
CA ILE A 155 20.85 -21.21 11.52
C ILE A 155 19.76 -22.14 10.96
N PRO A 156 19.23 -23.11 11.74
CA PRO A 156 18.18 -24.02 11.30
C PRO A 156 16.86 -23.28 11.02
N PRO A 157 15.97 -23.85 10.16
CA PRO A 157 14.79 -23.15 9.61
C PRO A 157 13.63 -22.95 10.60
N VAL A 158 13.84 -23.13 11.91
CA VAL A 158 12.78 -23.24 12.92
C VAL A 158 12.72 -22.00 13.80
N ILE A 159 12.59 -20.80 13.23
CA ILE A 159 12.09 -19.62 13.95
C ILE A 159 11.29 -18.76 12.96
N TRP A 160 10.02 -19.12 12.73
CA TRP A 160 9.10 -18.37 11.85
C TRP A 160 8.06 -17.52 12.60
N GLN A 161 8.33 -17.15 13.85
CA GLN A 161 7.50 -16.19 14.57
C GLN A 161 8.35 -15.27 15.45
N ILE A 162 9.27 -14.51 14.83
CA ILE A 162 9.50 -13.16 15.35
C ILE A 162 8.26 -12.38 14.93
N GLN A 163 7.24 -12.50 15.76
CA GLN A 163 6.08 -11.63 15.77
C GLN A 163 6.66 -10.24 15.93
N ARG A 164 6.86 -9.53 14.80
CA ARG A 164 6.83 -8.08 14.83
C ARG A 164 5.52 -7.78 15.52
N ARG A 165 5.58 -7.42 16.79
CA ARG A 165 4.53 -6.67 17.44
C ARG A 165 4.57 -5.33 16.72
N CYS A 166 4.04 -5.32 15.48
CA CYS A 166 3.31 -4.17 15.03
C CYS A 166 2.27 -4.03 16.14
N GLU A 167 2.48 -3.07 17.02
CA GLU A 167 1.35 -2.46 17.70
C GLU A 167 0.46 -2.00 16.55
N MET A 168 -0.52 -2.85 16.22
CA MET A 168 -1.67 -2.44 15.46
C MET A 168 -2.37 -1.47 16.41
N GLY A 169 -1.86 -0.23 16.48
CA GLY A 169 -2.59 0.90 17.02
C GLY A 169 -3.98 0.82 16.43
N SER A 170 -4.99 1.07 17.26
CA SER A 170 -6.28 0.36 17.36
C SER A 170 -7.21 0.30 16.12
N GLY A 171 -6.66 0.15 14.91
CA GLY A 171 -7.33 0.12 13.62
C GLY A 171 -8.06 1.40 13.24
N TRP A 172 -8.14 2.39 14.14
CA TRP A 172 -9.20 3.39 14.03
C TRP A 172 -9.08 4.28 12.79
N HIS A 173 -7.86 4.46 12.32
CA HIS A 173 -7.58 5.23 11.11
C HIS A 173 -8.13 4.57 9.83
N GLU A 174 -8.48 3.29 9.87
CA GLU A 174 -9.03 2.55 8.73
C GLU A 174 -10.57 2.48 8.74
N TRP A 175 -11.25 2.89 9.81
CA TRP A 175 -12.73 2.92 9.85
C TRP A 175 -13.38 3.68 8.71
N PRO A 176 -12.87 4.85 8.26
CA PRO A 176 -13.50 5.53 7.12
C PRO A 176 -13.45 4.68 5.84
N LEU A 177 -12.41 3.86 5.67
CA LEU A 177 -12.29 2.94 4.54
C LEU A 177 -13.24 1.73 4.71
N VAL A 178 -13.36 1.19 5.93
CA VAL A 178 -14.35 0.14 6.24
C VAL A 178 -15.77 0.63 5.96
N LEU A 179 -16.13 1.82 6.43
CA LEU A 179 -17.42 2.44 6.16
C LEU A 179 -17.64 2.63 4.65
N PHE A 180 -16.64 3.17 3.92
CA PHE A 180 -16.74 3.33 2.48
C PHE A 180 -17.02 1.99 1.75
N THR A 181 -16.29 0.93 2.07
CA THR A 181 -16.46 -0.37 1.42
C THR A 181 -17.82 -1.00 1.71
N VAL A 182 -18.27 -0.97 2.96
CA VAL A 182 -19.59 -1.50 3.37
C VAL A 182 -20.73 -0.71 2.71
N LEU A 183 -20.69 0.63 2.80
CA LEU A 183 -21.70 1.49 2.18
C LEU A 183 -21.72 1.32 0.66
N GLY A 184 -20.54 1.24 0.03
CA GLY A 184 -20.42 1.00 -1.41
C GLY A 184 -21.07 -0.32 -1.84
N GLN A 185 -20.81 -1.42 -1.12
CA GLN A 185 -21.41 -2.72 -1.39
C GLN A 185 -22.94 -2.69 -1.23
N CYS A 186 -23.45 -2.06 -0.16
CA CYS A 186 -24.88 -1.89 0.06
C CYS A 186 -25.54 -1.06 -1.07
N VAL A 187 -24.90 0.02 -1.51
CA VAL A 187 -25.39 0.86 -2.61
C VAL A 187 -25.46 0.08 -3.92
N VAL A 188 -24.41 -0.67 -4.27
CA VAL A 188 -24.40 -1.48 -5.49
C VAL A 188 -25.52 -2.51 -5.46
N GLY A 189 -25.68 -3.23 -4.35
CA GLY A 189 -26.78 -4.19 -4.16
C GLY A 189 -28.16 -3.53 -4.27
N ALA A 190 -28.38 -2.41 -3.58
CA ALA A 190 -29.63 -1.67 -3.61
C ALA A 190 -29.96 -1.12 -5.02
N THR A 191 -28.94 -0.69 -5.76
CA THR A 191 -29.09 -0.21 -7.15
C THR A 191 -29.50 -1.35 -8.08
N LEU A 192 -28.89 -2.54 -7.94
CA LEU A 192 -29.25 -3.72 -8.73
C LEU A 192 -30.69 -4.18 -8.44
N VAL A 193 -31.07 -4.27 -7.16
CA VAL A 193 -32.45 -4.64 -6.77
C VAL A 193 -33.46 -3.60 -7.26
N SER A 194 -33.14 -2.30 -7.14
CA SER A 194 -34.01 -1.23 -7.65
C SER A 194 -34.12 -1.27 -9.17
N GLY A 195 -33.04 -1.59 -9.89
CA GLY A 195 -33.05 -1.76 -11.34
C GLY A 195 -33.93 -2.92 -11.79
N LEU A 196 -33.84 -4.08 -11.13
CA LEU A 196 -34.71 -5.23 -11.38
C LEU A 196 -36.18 -4.90 -11.09
N GLY A 197 -36.46 -4.26 -9.95
CA GLY A 197 -37.81 -3.81 -9.62
C GLY A 197 -38.37 -2.82 -10.64
N TRP A 198 -37.54 -1.90 -11.15
CA TRP A 198 -37.95 -0.97 -12.20
C TRP A 198 -38.33 -1.68 -13.50
N LEU A 199 -37.57 -2.72 -13.89
CA LEU A 199 -37.86 -3.57 -15.05
C LEU A 199 -39.10 -4.45 -14.85
N SER A 200 -39.38 -4.91 -13.63
CA SER A 200 -40.59 -5.70 -13.33
C SER A 200 -41.87 -4.85 -13.31
N LEU A 201 -41.76 -3.53 -13.10
CA LEU A 201 -42.89 -2.60 -12.96
C LEU A 201 -43.26 -1.87 -14.27
N THR A 202 -43.01 -2.46 -15.44
CA THR A 202 -43.22 -1.84 -16.77
C THR A 202 -44.62 -1.23 -16.99
N ASN A 203 -45.66 -1.85 -16.44
CA ASN A 203 -47.04 -1.38 -16.57
C ASN A 203 -47.52 -0.43 -15.46
N GLN A 204 -46.72 -0.22 -14.40
CA GLN A 204 -47.11 0.59 -13.23
C GLN A 204 -46.23 1.83 -13.10
N ARG A 205 -46.53 2.86 -13.90
CA ARG A 205 -45.74 4.10 -13.96
C ARG A 205 -45.64 4.84 -12.63
N GLU A 206 -46.70 4.85 -11.82
CA GLU A 206 -46.65 5.48 -10.49
C GLU A 206 -45.69 4.75 -9.55
N ALA A 207 -45.72 3.41 -9.55
CA ALA A 207 -44.82 2.58 -8.76
C ALA A 207 -43.36 2.78 -9.20
N GLN A 208 -43.10 2.83 -10.51
CA GLN A 208 -41.78 3.16 -11.05
C GLN A 208 -41.29 4.54 -10.61
N GLN A 209 -42.15 5.57 -10.63
CA GLN A 209 -41.78 6.91 -10.19
C GLN A 209 -41.49 6.97 -8.69
N ARG A 210 -42.28 6.28 -7.86
CA ARG A 210 -42.01 6.17 -6.41
C ARG A 210 -40.67 5.50 -6.15
N LEU A 211 -40.38 4.41 -6.87
CA LEU A 211 -39.11 3.69 -6.78
C LEU A 211 -37.93 4.59 -7.15
N VAL A 212 -37.97 5.25 -8.32
CA VAL A 212 -36.91 6.16 -8.76
C VAL A 212 -36.70 7.32 -7.77
N ARG A 213 -37.77 7.92 -7.22
CA ARG A 213 -37.63 8.95 -6.19
C ARG A 213 -36.99 8.41 -4.91
N SER A 214 -37.33 7.19 -4.51
CA SER A 214 -36.75 6.53 -3.33
C SER A 214 -35.26 6.22 -3.48
N MET A 215 -34.75 6.07 -4.72
CA MET A 215 -33.31 5.91 -4.99
C MET A 215 -32.45 7.11 -4.54
N PHE A 216 -33.06 8.25 -4.20
CA PHE A 216 -32.37 9.38 -3.58
C PHE A 216 -31.51 8.94 -2.38
N PHE A 217 -32.05 8.09 -1.50
CA PHE A 217 -31.34 7.62 -0.31
C PHE A 217 -30.13 6.75 -0.66
N ILE A 218 -30.20 5.97 -1.74
CA ILE A 218 -29.09 5.15 -2.24
C ILE A 218 -27.94 6.06 -2.69
N TRP A 219 -28.23 7.08 -3.50
CA TRP A 219 -27.21 8.03 -3.98
C TRP A 219 -26.64 8.90 -2.85
N LEU A 220 -27.48 9.31 -1.90
CA LEU A 220 -27.04 10.04 -0.71
C LEU A 220 -26.05 9.20 0.11
N LEU A 221 -26.38 7.93 0.36
CA LEU A 221 -25.52 7.00 1.10
C LEU A 221 -24.17 6.80 0.40
N MET A 222 -24.17 6.71 -0.93
CA MET A 222 -22.94 6.63 -1.73
C MET A 222 -22.10 7.90 -1.63
N GLY A 223 -22.73 9.07 -1.70
CA GLY A 223 -22.04 10.36 -1.52
C GLY A 223 -21.34 10.45 -0.17
N ILE A 224 -22.00 9.99 0.90
CA ILE A 224 -21.40 9.90 2.25
C ILE A 224 -20.22 8.92 2.26
N GLY A 225 -20.35 7.76 1.60
CA GLY A 225 -19.27 6.79 1.45
C GLY A 225 -18.03 7.40 0.78
N PHE A 226 -18.21 8.08 -0.35
CA PHE A 226 -17.10 8.76 -1.04
C PHE A 226 -16.46 9.85 -0.17
N LEU A 227 -17.25 10.62 0.57
CA LEU A 227 -16.72 11.65 1.46
C LEU A 227 -15.88 11.02 2.60
N ALA A 228 -16.37 9.96 3.22
CA ALA A 228 -15.63 9.21 4.23
C ALA A 228 -14.30 8.66 3.70
N SER A 229 -14.27 8.22 2.44
CA SER A 229 -13.03 7.72 1.80
C SER A 229 -11.93 8.80 1.70
N VAL A 230 -12.27 10.08 1.64
CA VAL A 230 -11.26 11.15 1.55
C VAL A 230 -10.67 11.47 2.94
N MET A 231 -11.41 11.20 4.02
CA MET A 231 -11.00 11.57 5.38
C MET A 231 -9.87 10.70 5.96
N HIS A 232 -9.64 9.50 5.41
CA HIS A 232 -8.50 8.67 5.82
C HIS A 232 -7.18 9.07 5.15
N LEU A 233 -7.20 10.01 4.20
CA LEU A 233 -6.00 10.46 3.52
C LEU A 233 -5.28 11.48 4.39
N GLY A 234 -3.95 11.43 4.41
CA GLY A 234 -3.16 12.46 5.08
C GLY A 234 -3.24 13.82 4.41
N SER A 235 -3.74 13.91 3.17
CA SER A 235 -3.97 15.17 2.47
C SER A 235 -5.23 15.16 1.61
N PRO A 236 -6.40 15.41 2.24
CA PRO A 236 -7.72 15.41 1.59
C PRO A 236 -7.79 16.31 0.35
N LEU A 237 -7.16 17.49 0.39
CA LEU A 237 -7.19 18.46 -0.72
C LEU A 237 -6.54 17.93 -2.00
N ARG A 238 -5.70 16.90 -1.91
CA ARG A 238 -5.03 16.26 -3.04
C ARG A 238 -5.59 14.88 -3.37
N ALA A 239 -6.77 14.53 -2.83
CA ALA A 239 -7.39 13.22 -3.05
C ALA A 239 -7.51 12.85 -4.54
N PHE A 240 -7.73 13.83 -5.43
CA PHE A 240 -7.79 13.62 -6.87
C PHE A 240 -6.50 13.09 -7.48
N ASN A 241 -5.33 13.31 -6.85
CA ASN A 241 -4.08 12.70 -7.31
C ASN A 241 -4.16 11.16 -7.27
N SER A 242 -5.08 10.55 -6.51
CA SER A 242 -5.32 9.10 -6.56
C SER A 242 -5.69 8.58 -7.96
N LEU A 243 -6.15 9.46 -8.86
CA LEU A 243 -6.50 9.14 -10.24
C LEU A 243 -5.34 9.28 -11.24
N ASN A 244 -4.16 9.75 -10.81
CA ASN A 244 -3.02 9.98 -11.71
C ASN A 244 -2.54 8.71 -12.44
N ARG A 245 -2.85 7.52 -11.91
CA ARG A 245 -2.42 6.23 -12.46
C ARG A 245 -3.56 5.29 -12.80
N VAL A 246 -4.69 5.83 -13.24
CA VAL A 246 -5.73 5.04 -13.91
C VAL A 246 -5.11 4.32 -15.11
N GLY A 247 -5.41 3.03 -15.24
CA GLY A 247 -4.80 2.09 -16.19
C GLY A 247 -3.58 1.34 -15.64
N ALA A 248 -2.87 1.87 -14.66
CA ALA A 248 -1.61 1.29 -14.14
C ALA A 248 -1.69 0.79 -12.69
N SER A 249 -2.49 1.44 -11.85
CA SER A 249 -2.67 1.08 -10.44
C SER A 249 -4.06 0.47 -10.23
N ALA A 250 -4.12 -0.70 -9.58
CA ALA A 250 -5.38 -1.36 -9.23
C ALA A 250 -6.28 -0.44 -8.39
N LEU A 251 -5.72 0.23 -7.39
CA LEU A 251 -6.45 1.16 -6.54
C LEU A 251 -6.98 2.38 -7.32
N SER A 252 -6.19 2.94 -8.24
CA SER A 252 -6.64 4.05 -9.09
C SER A 252 -7.81 3.62 -9.98
N ASN A 253 -7.78 2.39 -10.50
CA ASN A 253 -8.87 1.84 -11.31
C ASN A 253 -10.14 1.60 -10.50
N GLU A 254 -10.02 1.12 -9.26
CA GLU A 254 -11.16 0.96 -8.35
C GLU A 254 -11.81 2.31 -8.03
N ILE A 255 -11.02 3.32 -7.69
CA ILE A 255 -11.55 4.67 -7.39
C ILE A 255 -12.21 5.27 -8.63
N ALA A 256 -11.58 5.15 -9.81
CA ALA A 256 -12.13 5.66 -11.06
C ALA A 256 -13.43 4.96 -11.46
N SER A 257 -13.50 3.63 -11.33
CA SER A 257 -14.72 2.87 -11.65
C SER A 257 -15.86 3.19 -10.69
N GLY A 258 -15.59 3.35 -9.40
CA GLY A 258 -16.58 3.80 -8.42
C GLY A 258 -17.09 5.21 -8.72
N ALA A 259 -16.19 6.15 -9.00
CA ALA A 259 -16.56 7.52 -9.35
C ALA A 259 -17.39 7.58 -10.64
N LEU A 260 -17.04 6.78 -11.65
CA LEU A 260 -17.79 6.65 -12.90
C LEU A 260 -19.20 6.08 -12.65
N PHE A 261 -19.31 5.03 -11.85
CA PHE A 261 -20.61 4.45 -11.47
C PHE A 261 -21.51 5.49 -10.79
N PHE A 262 -20.97 6.25 -9.85
CA PHE A 262 -21.71 7.30 -9.16
C PHE A 262 -22.14 8.43 -10.12
N ALA A 263 -21.24 8.89 -10.98
CA ALA A 263 -21.52 9.95 -11.93
C ALA A 263 -22.59 9.54 -12.95
N VAL A 264 -22.44 8.38 -13.59
CA VAL A 264 -23.37 7.89 -14.62
C VAL A 264 -24.73 7.54 -14.01
N GLY A 265 -24.73 6.77 -12.92
CA GLY A 265 -25.98 6.36 -12.28
C GLY A 265 -26.72 7.52 -11.61
N GLY A 266 -25.99 8.43 -10.94
CA GLY A 266 -26.57 9.64 -10.36
C GLY A 266 -27.12 10.59 -11.42
N PHE A 267 -26.42 10.76 -12.54
CA PHE A 267 -26.92 11.57 -13.66
C PHE A 267 -28.18 10.97 -14.30
N TRP A 268 -28.20 9.64 -14.53
CA TRP A 268 -29.39 8.94 -15.00
C TRP A 268 -30.57 9.13 -14.06
N TRP A 269 -30.35 8.93 -12.76
CA TRP A 269 -31.37 9.13 -11.73
C TRP A 269 -31.91 10.55 -11.73
N LEU A 270 -31.03 11.56 -11.83
CA LEU A 270 -31.42 12.95 -11.88
C LEU A 270 -32.29 13.24 -13.12
N LEU A 271 -31.91 12.74 -14.30
CA LEU A 271 -32.72 12.87 -15.51
C LEU A 271 -34.09 12.17 -15.39
N ALA A 272 -34.12 11.02 -14.73
CA ALA A 272 -35.35 10.25 -14.50
C ALA A 272 -36.31 11.00 -13.55
N VAL A 273 -35.79 11.58 -12.46
CA VAL A 273 -36.58 12.40 -11.52
C VAL A 273 -37.10 13.68 -12.18
N LEU A 274 -36.28 14.33 -13.02
CA LEU A 274 -36.67 15.55 -13.75
C LEU A 274 -37.62 15.27 -14.94
N GLY A 275 -37.95 14.01 -15.21
CA GLY A 275 -38.80 13.63 -16.35
C GLY A 275 -38.18 13.95 -17.72
N LYS A 276 -36.86 14.21 -17.77
CA LYS A 276 -36.13 14.60 -18.99
C LYS A 276 -35.58 13.41 -19.78
N MET A 277 -35.81 12.17 -19.33
CA MET A 277 -35.47 10.99 -20.14
C MET A 277 -36.25 11.02 -21.47
N ARG A 278 -35.51 11.14 -22.57
CA ARG A 278 -36.06 11.26 -23.94
C ARG A 278 -36.93 10.03 -24.23
N ARG A 279 -38.24 10.25 -24.45
CA ARG A 279 -39.30 9.25 -24.72
C ARG A 279 -39.09 8.31 -25.93
N ARG A 280 -37.89 8.26 -26.54
CA ARG A 280 -37.64 7.52 -27.79
C ARG A 280 -37.32 6.03 -27.61
N TRP A 281 -37.10 5.54 -26.38
CA TRP A 281 -36.75 4.13 -26.13
C TRP A 281 -37.92 3.25 -25.63
N VAL A 282 -39.15 3.79 -25.56
CA VAL A 282 -40.35 3.06 -25.10
C VAL A 282 -41.37 2.87 -26.25
N LYS A 283 -40.98 3.17 -27.50
CA LYS A 283 -41.84 3.04 -28.69
C LYS A 283 -41.37 1.99 -29.71
N SER A 284 -40.54 1.04 -29.30
CA SER A 284 -40.35 -0.20 -30.07
C SER A 284 -40.86 -1.34 -29.20
N GLY A 285 -42.14 -1.65 -29.39
CA GLY A 285 -42.77 -2.81 -28.78
C GLY A 285 -42.03 -4.07 -29.18
N TRP A 286 -41.75 -4.88 -28.16
CA TRP A 286 -41.86 -6.32 -28.23
C TRP A 286 -43.08 -6.68 -27.37
#